data_AF-A0A537UDS2-F1
#
_entry.id   AF-A0A537UDS2-F1
#
_cell.length_a   1.000
_cell.length_b   1.000
_cell.length_c   1.000
_cell.angle_alpha   90.00
_cell.angle_beta   90.00
_cell.angle_gamma   90.00
#
_symmetry.space_group_name_H-M   'P 1'
#
loop_
_entity.id
_entity.type
_entity.pdbx_description
1 polymer ?
#
loop_
_entity_poly.entity_id
_entity_poly.type
_entity_poly.pdbx_seq_one_letter_code
_entity_poly.pdbx_strand_id
1 'polypeptide(L)'
;IAGDGRNSAGKIVLATVKGDVHDIGKNIVGIVLQCNNFEVIDLGVMVPATRIIDTAKTEGADIIGLSGLITPSLDEMSHLAGELERQGLSVPLLIGGATTSRVHTAVKIDPNYRGGPVVHVNDASRAVGVVSSLLSPDRREGYAAEVRADYAKISAAHFRAQADKKRLKLADARANAVAIDFAKTPPKKPAFLGIKTFRDYDLAELAEYIDWTPFFQTWELTGRFPAILDDAKVGEVARSLYDDARKMLDRIVKENWFKAQATIGFWPANAQGDDIVVYADDSRKAKVATFHTLRQQLEKREGRFNAALSDFIAPVSSGVPDYIGAFVVTAGIGEDVVADRFKNANDDYSSILCKALADRLAEAFAERMHLRVRKEFWGYAPDEALSPEQLISEQYQGIRPAPGYPAQPDHTEKATLFSLLDAENTAGVKLTENYAMWPGSSVSGLYFSHRESFYFGVGKIERDQVEDYASRKGWNVIEAERWLAPVLNYIPAQDQSAQDRRVKEAMPTQAPAAGVPANDVASTELATHPPGCTCAVHLAYRKKAARA
;
A
#
# COMPACT_ATOMS: atom_id res chain seq x y z
N ILE A 1 -4.20 -38.65 -40.15
CA ILE A 1 -4.10 -38.59 -38.68
C ILE A 1 -4.37 -37.14 -38.31
N ALA A 2 -5.60 -36.85 -37.88
CA ALA A 2 -5.98 -35.52 -37.39
C ALA A 2 -5.30 -35.33 -36.02
N GLY A 3 -4.55 -34.24 -35.87
CA GLY A 3 -3.86 -33.93 -34.62
C GLY A 3 -4.87 -33.48 -33.57
N ASP A 4 -4.87 -34.16 -32.44
CA ASP A 4 -5.54 -33.71 -31.21
C ASP A 4 -5.17 -32.25 -30.94
N GLY A 5 -6.19 -31.42 -30.73
CA GLY A 5 -6.03 -30.03 -30.33
C GLY A 5 -5.16 -29.96 -29.08
N ARG A 6 -4.15 -29.09 -29.09
CA ARG A 6 -3.27 -28.85 -27.93
C ARG A 6 -4.13 -28.49 -26.71
N ASN A 7 -4.35 -29.45 -25.81
CA ASN A 7 -4.90 -29.18 -24.48
C ASN A 7 -3.84 -28.38 -23.70
N SER A 8 -4.15 -27.14 -23.35
CA SER A 8 -3.35 -26.35 -22.41
C SER A 8 -3.34 -27.04 -21.04
N ALA A 9 -2.32 -26.77 -20.21
CA ALA A 9 -2.21 -27.35 -18.87
C ALA A 9 -3.24 -26.76 -17.86
N GLY A 10 -4.01 -25.77 -18.30
CA GLY A 10 -4.99 -25.00 -17.53
C GLY A 10 -5.04 -23.55 -18.00
N LYS A 11 -6.14 -22.88 -17.70
CA LYS A 11 -6.39 -21.48 -18.05
C LYS A 11 -6.41 -20.60 -16.79
N ILE A 12 -5.69 -19.47 -16.83
CA ILE A 12 -5.48 -18.59 -15.68
C ILE A 12 -5.85 -17.17 -16.08
N VAL A 13 -6.72 -16.53 -15.30
CA VAL A 13 -6.96 -15.08 -15.39
C VAL A 13 -6.03 -14.37 -14.41
N LEU A 14 -5.17 -13.48 -14.91
CA LEU A 14 -4.29 -12.64 -14.09
C LEU A 14 -4.70 -11.18 -14.19
N ALA A 15 -4.70 -10.47 -13.07
CA ALA A 15 -5.00 -9.04 -13.03
C ALA A 15 -4.26 -8.33 -11.90
N THR A 16 -3.80 -7.11 -12.17
CA THR A 16 -3.50 -6.15 -11.09
C THR A 16 -4.82 -5.52 -10.66
N VAL A 17 -5.09 -5.57 -9.35
CA VAL A 17 -6.40 -5.20 -8.79
C VAL A 17 -6.74 -3.73 -9.00
N LYS A 18 -8.02 -3.40 -8.81
CA LYS A 18 -8.56 -2.06 -8.99
C LYS A 18 -7.72 -0.98 -8.29
N GLY A 19 -7.50 0.11 -9.01
CA GLY A 19 -6.78 1.28 -8.51
C GLY A 19 -5.26 1.10 -8.34
N ASP A 20 -4.71 -0.08 -8.62
CA ASP A 20 -3.26 -0.34 -8.64
C ASP A 20 -2.75 -0.42 -10.09
N VAL A 21 -1.55 0.12 -10.33
CA VAL A 21 -1.00 0.35 -11.68
C VAL A 21 0.25 -0.47 -11.98
N HIS A 22 0.85 -1.11 -10.97
CA HIS A 22 2.13 -1.77 -11.13
C HIS A 22 1.95 -3.22 -11.57
N ASP A 23 2.70 -3.63 -12.60
CA ASP A 23 2.50 -4.92 -13.26
C ASP A 23 3.78 -5.71 -13.57
N ILE A 24 4.98 -5.21 -13.22
CA ILE A 24 6.24 -5.89 -13.54
C ILE A 24 6.24 -7.34 -13.02
N GLY A 25 5.97 -7.53 -11.73
CA GLY A 25 5.92 -8.88 -11.13
C GLY A 25 4.80 -9.75 -11.72
N LYS A 26 3.63 -9.17 -12.02
CA LYS A 26 2.53 -9.89 -12.69
C LYS A 26 2.96 -10.40 -14.07
N ASN A 27 3.65 -9.58 -14.84
CA ASN A 27 4.09 -9.93 -16.19
C ASN A 27 5.12 -11.06 -16.15
N ILE A 28 6.07 -11.02 -15.20
CA ILE A 28 7.02 -12.12 -14.98
C ILE A 28 6.26 -13.43 -14.65
N VAL A 29 5.30 -13.40 -13.72
CA VAL A 29 4.47 -14.57 -13.40
C VAL A 29 3.71 -15.10 -14.62
N GLY A 30 3.12 -14.20 -15.42
CA GLY A 30 2.41 -14.57 -16.64
C GLY A 30 3.29 -15.30 -17.65
N ILE A 31 4.49 -14.78 -17.92
CA ILE A 31 5.47 -15.40 -18.82
C ILE A 31 5.91 -16.77 -18.30
N VAL A 32 6.25 -16.87 -17.01
CA VAL A 32 6.68 -18.13 -16.40
C VAL A 32 5.59 -19.19 -16.49
N LEU A 33 4.32 -18.82 -16.31
CA LEU A 33 3.18 -19.73 -16.48
C LEU A 33 2.99 -20.15 -17.95
N GLN A 34 3.10 -19.22 -18.91
CA GLN A 34 3.04 -19.54 -20.34
C GLN A 34 4.17 -20.47 -20.79
N CYS A 35 5.39 -20.29 -20.28
CA CYS A 35 6.51 -21.21 -20.50
C CYS A 35 6.23 -22.64 -20.02
N ASN A 36 5.28 -22.81 -19.10
CA ASN A 36 4.83 -24.11 -18.57
C ASN A 36 3.50 -24.58 -19.20
N ASN A 37 3.17 -24.10 -20.40
CA ASN A 37 2.00 -24.51 -21.19
C ASN A 37 0.64 -24.17 -20.55
N PHE A 38 0.59 -23.20 -19.64
CA PHE A 38 -0.66 -22.61 -19.17
C PHE A 38 -1.13 -21.51 -20.13
N GLU A 39 -2.44 -21.42 -20.33
CA GLU A 39 -3.05 -20.28 -21.01
C GLU A 39 -3.25 -19.15 -20.00
N VAL A 40 -2.67 -17.98 -20.28
CA VAL A 40 -2.74 -16.81 -19.38
C VAL A 40 -3.50 -15.69 -20.06
N ILE A 41 -4.60 -15.27 -19.43
CA ILE A 41 -5.41 -14.12 -19.80
C ILE A 41 -5.07 -12.98 -18.85
N ASP A 42 -4.16 -12.11 -19.29
CA ASP A 42 -3.77 -10.91 -18.55
C ASP A 42 -4.75 -9.77 -18.82
N LEU A 43 -5.51 -9.39 -17.80
CA LEU A 43 -6.49 -8.29 -17.87
C LEU A 43 -5.86 -6.89 -17.72
N GLY A 44 -4.55 -6.82 -17.45
CA GLY A 44 -3.82 -5.58 -17.25
C GLY A 44 -3.92 -5.06 -15.82
N VAL A 45 -4.01 -3.74 -15.69
CA VAL A 45 -3.97 -3.01 -14.42
C VAL A 45 -5.26 -2.27 -14.12
N MET A 46 -5.45 -1.88 -12.85
CA MET A 46 -6.65 -1.22 -12.35
C MET A 46 -7.94 -2.00 -12.68
N VAL A 47 -7.91 -3.33 -12.61
CA VAL A 47 -9.03 -4.15 -13.08
C VAL A 47 -10.08 -4.33 -11.97
N PRO A 48 -11.35 -3.95 -12.19
CA PRO A 48 -12.42 -4.16 -11.22
C PRO A 48 -12.69 -5.64 -10.95
N ALA A 49 -13.07 -5.99 -9.71
CA ALA A 49 -13.38 -7.37 -9.32
C ALA A 49 -14.47 -8.00 -10.19
N THR A 50 -15.50 -7.24 -10.59
CA THR A 50 -16.55 -7.70 -11.50
C THR A 50 -15.99 -8.17 -12.83
N ARG A 51 -15.11 -7.38 -13.46
CA ARG A 51 -14.47 -7.74 -14.73
C ARG A 51 -13.62 -9.00 -14.59
N ILE A 52 -12.86 -9.13 -13.51
CA ILE A 52 -12.03 -10.32 -13.24
C ILE A 52 -12.91 -11.57 -13.15
N ILE A 53 -13.98 -11.51 -12.36
CA ILE A 53 -14.89 -12.63 -12.13
C ILE A 53 -15.67 -12.98 -13.41
N ASP A 54 -16.16 -11.98 -14.14
CA ASP A 54 -16.93 -12.17 -15.37
C ASP A 54 -16.05 -12.77 -16.48
N THR A 55 -14.81 -12.31 -16.63
CA THR A 55 -13.86 -12.94 -17.54
C THR A 55 -13.55 -14.37 -17.11
N ALA A 56 -13.28 -14.62 -15.83
CA ALA A 56 -12.99 -15.97 -15.34
C ALA A 56 -14.14 -16.95 -15.64
N LYS A 57 -15.40 -16.50 -15.52
CA LYS A 57 -16.57 -17.31 -15.90
C LYS A 57 -16.68 -17.51 -17.41
N THR A 58 -16.57 -16.43 -18.18
CA THR A 58 -16.76 -16.45 -19.63
C THR A 58 -15.73 -17.32 -20.32
N GLU A 59 -14.49 -17.24 -19.85
CA GLU A 59 -13.35 -17.95 -20.41
C GLU A 59 -13.21 -19.37 -19.86
N GLY A 60 -13.96 -19.73 -18.82
CA GLY A 60 -13.81 -21.01 -18.12
C GLY A 60 -12.44 -21.12 -17.46
N ALA A 61 -11.99 -20.07 -16.77
CA ALA A 61 -10.69 -20.05 -16.12
C ALA A 61 -10.63 -21.03 -14.95
N ASP A 62 -9.55 -21.79 -14.89
CA ASP A 62 -9.30 -22.75 -13.82
C ASP A 62 -8.71 -22.10 -12.57
N ILE A 63 -8.08 -20.93 -12.69
CA ILE A 63 -7.49 -20.16 -11.59
C ILE A 63 -7.65 -18.65 -11.83
N ILE A 64 -7.86 -17.90 -10.76
CA ILE A 64 -7.74 -16.43 -10.73
C ILE A 64 -6.48 -16.06 -9.94
N GLY A 65 -5.63 -15.21 -10.50
CA GLY A 65 -4.47 -14.63 -9.82
C GLY A 65 -4.53 -13.11 -9.72
N LEU A 66 -4.30 -12.60 -8.51
CA LEU A 66 -4.34 -11.17 -8.21
C LEU A 66 -2.95 -10.65 -7.87
N SER A 67 -2.64 -9.46 -8.39
CA SER A 67 -1.42 -8.72 -8.08
C SER A 67 -1.74 -7.37 -7.43
N GLY A 68 -0.90 -6.94 -6.48
CA GLY A 68 -0.98 -5.62 -5.85
C GLY A 68 0.36 -5.16 -5.27
N LEU A 69 0.69 -3.88 -5.45
CA LEU A 69 1.88 -3.22 -4.93
C LEU A 69 1.58 -2.35 -3.71
N ILE A 70 0.41 -1.71 -3.64
CA ILE A 70 0.07 -0.77 -2.56
C ILE A 70 -0.83 -1.41 -1.50
N THR A 71 -0.89 -0.81 -0.31
CA THR A 71 -1.67 -1.41 0.79
C THR A 71 -3.18 -1.41 0.56
N PRO A 72 -3.81 -0.42 -0.12
CA PRO A 72 -5.22 -0.49 -0.52
C PRO A 72 -5.56 -1.69 -1.41
N SER A 73 -4.59 -2.22 -2.16
CA SER A 73 -4.78 -3.39 -3.03
C SER A 73 -5.14 -4.65 -2.24
N LEU A 74 -4.73 -4.73 -0.98
CA LEU A 74 -5.06 -5.85 -0.10
C LEU A 74 -6.57 -5.91 0.24
N ASP A 75 -7.21 -4.75 0.34
CA ASP A 75 -8.65 -4.66 0.57
C ASP A 75 -9.42 -5.06 -0.69
N GLU A 76 -8.94 -4.67 -1.88
CA GLU A 76 -9.53 -5.10 -3.15
C GLU A 76 -9.42 -6.62 -3.33
N MET A 77 -8.30 -7.24 -2.93
CA MET A 77 -8.15 -8.70 -2.92
C MET A 77 -9.12 -9.37 -1.94
N SER A 78 -9.28 -8.80 -0.74
CA SER A 78 -10.22 -9.31 0.28
C SER A 78 -11.67 -9.18 -0.19
N HIS A 79 -12.00 -8.07 -0.85
CA HIS A 79 -13.31 -7.81 -1.45
C HIS A 79 -13.62 -8.81 -2.57
N LEU A 80 -12.67 -9.05 -3.48
CA LEU A 80 -12.83 -10.03 -4.56
C LEU A 80 -13.04 -11.43 -4.00
N ALA A 81 -12.28 -11.84 -2.99
CA ALA A 81 -12.47 -13.13 -2.31
C ALA A 81 -13.89 -13.28 -1.75
N GLY A 82 -14.41 -12.23 -1.08
CA GLY A 82 -15.80 -12.21 -0.59
C GLY A 82 -16.84 -12.25 -1.73
N GLU A 83 -16.53 -11.65 -2.88
CA GLU A 83 -17.42 -11.66 -4.04
C GLU A 83 -17.45 -13.03 -4.73
N LEU A 84 -16.32 -13.74 -4.81
CA LEU A 84 -16.29 -15.14 -5.27
C LEU A 84 -17.18 -16.03 -4.40
N GLU A 85 -17.09 -15.87 -3.07
CA GLU A 85 -17.93 -16.59 -2.11
C GLU A 85 -19.41 -16.27 -2.30
N ARG A 86 -19.75 -14.97 -2.40
CA ARG A 86 -21.13 -14.50 -2.59
C ARG A 86 -21.75 -15.06 -3.87
N GLN A 87 -20.94 -15.27 -4.90
CA GLN A 87 -21.36 -15.83 -6.19
C GLN A 87 -21.26 -17.36 -6.26
N GLY A 88 -20.86 -18.04 -5.17
CA GLY A 88 -20.80 -19.50 -5.09
C GLY A 88 -19.72 -20.13 -5.97
N LEU A 89 -18.64 -19.39 -6.26
CA LEU A 89 -17.52 -19.91 -7.05
C LEU A 89 -16.59 -20.77 -6.20
N SER A 90 -15.85 -21.67 -6.86
CA SER A 90 -14.89 -22.57 -6.21
C SER A 90 -13.53 -22.62 -6.91
N VAL A 91 -13.28 -21.66 -7.79
CA VAL A 91 -12.02 -21.48 -8.51
C VAL A 91 -10.91 -21.13 -7.50
N PRO A 92 -9.73 -21.77 -7.55
CA PRO A 92 -8.57 -21.34 -6.77
C PRO A 92 -8.21 -19.86 -6.99
N LEU A 93 -7.88 -19.18 -5.89
CA LEU A 93 -7.46 -17.78 -5.87
C LEU A 93 -5.99 -17.67 -5.46
N LEU A 94 -5.15 -17.18 -6.37
CA LEU A 94 -3.75 -16.87 -6.10
C LEU A 94 -3.60 -15.40 -5.71
N ILE A 95 -2.84 -15.15 -4.64
CA ILE A 95 -2.55 -13.82 -4.12
C ILE A 95 -1.05 -13.58 -4.21
N GLY A 96 -0.63 -12.50 -4.87
CA GLY A 96 0.77 -12.09 -4.97
C GLY A 96 0.96 -10.59 -5.11
N GLY A 97 2.22 -10.15 -5.12
CA GLY A 97 2.60 -8.74 -5.18
C GLY A 97 3.30 -8.23 -3.92
N ALA A 98 3.90 -7.05 -3.98
CA ALA A 98 4.84 -6.58 -2.95
C ALA A 98 4.22 -6.36 -1.57
N THR A 99 2.94 -5.97 -1.50
CA THR A 99 2.25 -5.79 -0.21
C THR A 99 1.64 -7.07 0.34
N THR A 100 1.57 -8.13 -0.46
CA THR A 100 0.98 -9.39 -0.03
C THR A 100 1.94 -10.17 0.87
N SER A 101 1.39 -10.94 1.79
CA SER A 101 2.16 -11.85 2.62
C SER A 101 1.31 -13.05 3.03
N ARG A 102 1.95 -14.19 3.28
CA ARG A 102 1.27 -15.39 3.83
C ARG A 102 0.44 -15.06 5.07
N VAL A 103 0.94 -14.18 5.95
CA VAL A 103 0.25 -13.77 7.18
C VAL A 103 -0.99 -12.95 6.85
N HIS A 104 -0.88 -11.95 5.97
CA HIS A 104 -2.03 -11.13 5.59
C HIS A 104 -3.09 -11.97 4.88
N THR A 105 -2.70 -12.82 3.93
CA THR A 105 -3.61 -13.72 3.22
C THR A 105 -4.37 -14.63 4.20
N ALA A 106 -3.67 -15.25 5.15
CA ALA A 106 -4.29 -16.13 6.15
C ALA A 106 -5.25 -15.40 7.12
N VAL A 107 -4.98 -14.14 7.44
CA VAL A 107 -5.74 -13.38 8.45
C VAL A 107 -6.90 -12.61 7.84
N LYS A 108 -6.78 -12.11 6.60
CA LYS A 108 -7.71 -11.14 6.01
C LYS A 108 -8.38 -11.60 4.72
N ILE A 109 -7.71 -12.39 3.87
CA ILE A 109 -8.24 -12.77 2.55
C ILE A 109 -8.90 -14.16 2.60
N ASP A 110 -8.15 -15.19 3.00
CA ASP A 110 -8.64 -16.58 3.08
C ASP A 110 -9.97 -16.71 3.85
N PRO A 111 -10.18 -16.02 5.00
CA PRO A 111 -11.45 -16.11 5.72
C PRO A 111 -12.69 -15.69 4.92
N ASN A 112 -12.54 -14.93 3.85
CA ASN A 112 -13.63 -14.43 3.04
C ASN A 112 -14.02 -15.36 1.88
N TYR A 113 -13.26 -16.43 1.63
CA TYR A 113 -13.53 -17.36 0.54
C TYR A 113 -13.30 -18.82 0.97
N ARG A 114 -14.39 -19.57 1.11
CA ARG A 114 -14.42 -20.98 1.51
C ARG A 114 -14.75 -21.91 0.35
N GLY A 115 -15.49 -21.41 -0.65
CA GLY A 115 -15.83 -22.13 -1.87
C GLY A 115 -14.60 -22.65 -2.62
N GLY A 116 -13.48 -21.93 -2.59
CA GLY A 116 -12.21 -22.35 -3.20
C GLY A 116 -11.01 -22.27 -2.24
N PRO A 117 -9.83 -22.75 -2.67
CA PRO A 117 -8.58 -22.51 -1.95
C PRO A 117 -8.04 -21.10 -2.26
N VAL A 118 -7.53 -20.41 -1.24
CA VAL A 118 -6.76 -19.17 -1.37
C VAL A 118 -5.29 -19.49 -1.11
N VAL A 119 -4.39 -19.10 -2.01
CA VAL A 119 -2.96 -19.39 -1.87
C VAL A 119 -2.13 -18.15 -2.16
N HIS A 120 -1.37 -17.71 -1.16
CA HIS A 120 -0.30 -16.73 -1.31
C HIS A 120 0.89 -17.36 -2.04
N VAL A 121 1.33 -16.71 -3.11
CA VAL A 121 2.49 -17.11 -3.91
C VAL A 121 3.56 -16.02 -3.79
N ASN A 122 4.74 -16.40 -3.29
CA ASN A 122 5.79 -15.43 -2.98
C ASN A 122 6.48 -14.85 -4.23
N ASP A 123 6.66 -15.66 -5.26
CA ASP A 123 7.52 -15.37 -6.41
C ASP A 123 7.06 -16.17 -7.63
N ALA A 124 7.53 -15.81 -8.83
CA ALA A 124 7.09 -16.44 -10.07
C ALA A 124 7.54 -17.90 -10.16
N SER A 125 8.73 -18.22 -9.64
CA SER A 125 9.27 -19.59 -9.64
C SER A 125 8.36 -20.59 -8.92
N ARG A 126 7.68 -20.16 -7.85
CA ARG A 126 6.75 -20.99 -7.08
C ARG A 126 5.37 -21.08 -7.71
N ALA A 127 4.97 -20.11 -8.53
CA ALA A 127 3.63 -20.05 -9.12
C ALA A 127 3.30 -21.33 -9.90
N VAL A 128 4.26 -21.84 -10.70
CA VAL A 128 4.09 -23.06 -11.51
C VAL A 128 3.75 -24.28 -10.65
N GLY A 129 4.50 -24.49 -9.55
CA GLY A 129 4.29 -25.63 -8.66
C GLY A 129 2.95 -25.56 -7.93
N VAL A 130 2.55 -24.36 -7.52
CA VAL A 130 1.25 -24.10 -6.87
C VAL A 130 0.10 -24.38 -7.84
N VAL A 131 0.12 -23.77 -9.03
CA VAL A 131 -0.89 -23.97 -10.09
C VAL A 131 -0.99 -25.45 -10.44
N SER A 132 0.13 -26.12 -10.69
CA SER A 132 0.16 -27.54 -11.04
C SER A 132 -0.40 -28.45 -9.94
N SER A 133 -0.29 -28.05 -8.67
CA SER A 133 -0.87 -28.79 -7.54
C SER A 133 -2.38 -28.56 -7.41
N LEU A 134 -2.83 -27.33 -7.67
CA LEU A 134 -4.24 -26.95 -7.62
C LEU A 134 -5.07 -27.49 -8.79
N LEU A 135 -4.44 -27.74 -9.95
CA LEU A 135 -5.10 -28.30 -11.12
C LEU A 135 -5.01 -29.84 -11.22
N SER A 136 -4.13 -30.45 -10.41
CA SER A 136 -3.97 -31.91 -10.40
C SER A 136 -5.16 -32.58 -9.68
N PRO A 137 -5.89 -33.51 -10.33
CA PRO A 137 -7.02 -34.20 -9.71
C PRO A 137 -6.66 -34.91 -8.40
N ASP A 138 -5.47 -35.53 -8.35
CA ASP A 138 -5.03 -36.32 -7.19
C ASP A 138 -4.44 -35.46 -6.05
N ARG A 139 -3.91 -34.27 -6.37
CA ARG A 139 -3.20 -33.42 -5.39
C ARG A 139 -4.02 -32.25 -4.90
N ARG A 140 -5.01 -31.77 -5.67
CA ARG A 140 -5.76 -30.54 -5.39
C ARG A 140 -6.35 -30.52 -3.98
N GLU A 141 -7.08 -31.56 -3.62
CA GLU A 141 -7.78 -31.60 -2.32
C GLU A 141 -6.80 -31.64 -1.14
N GLY A 142 -5.79 -32.50 -1.23
CA GLY A 142 -4.75 -32.60 -0.19
C GLY A 142 -3.97 -31.30 -0.03
N TYR A 143 -3.54 -30.69 -1.13
CA TYR A 143 -2.82 -29.42 -1.12
C TYR A 143 -3.68 -28.27 -0.57
N ALA A 144 -4.94 -28.17 -0.99
CA ALA A 144 -5.87 -27.16 -0.47
C ALA A 144 -6.11 -27.33 1.04
N ALA A 145 -6.26 -28.57 1.51
CA ALA A 145 -6.43 -28.87 2.94
C ALA A 145 -5.18 -28.49 3.76
N GLU A 146 -3.99 -28.79 3.24
CA GLU A 146 -2.72 -28.41 3.86
C GLU A 146 -2.58 -26.88 4.01
N VAL A 147 -2.82 -26.13 2.93
CA VAL A 147 -2.75 -24.66 2.95
C VAL A 147 -3.73 -24.07 3.95
N ARG A 148 -4.98 -24.56 3.98
CA ARG A 148 -6.00 -24.11 4.95
C ARG A 148 -5.59 -24.38 6.39
N ALA A 149 -5.06 -25.57 6.67
CA ALA A 149 -4.59 -25.92 8.01
C ALA A 149 -3.42 -25.01 8.45
N ASP A 150 -2.51 -24.70 7.54
CA ASP A 150 -1.40 -23.79 7.80
C ASP A 150 -1.87 -22.36 8.03
N TYR A 151 -2.84 -21.87 7.26
CA TYR A 151 -3.42 -20.54 7.45
C TYR A 151 -4.15 -20.41 8.77
N ALA A 152 -4.88 -21.45 9.20
CA ALA A 152 -5.50 -21.48 10.52
C ALA A 152 -4.45 -21.36 11.65
N LYS A 153 -3.32 -22.08 11.54
CA LYS A 153 -2.22 -21.98 12.52
C LYS A 153 -1.59 -20.59 12.52
N ILE A 154 -1.28 -20.04 11.34
CA ILE A 154 -0.67 -18.71 11.19
C ILE A 154 -1.58 -17.64 11.77
N SER A 155 -2.87 -17.68 11.46
CA SER A 155 -3.87 -16.74 11.96
C SER A 155 -4.00 -16.80 13.49
N ALA A 156 -4.11 -18.00 14.07
CA ALA A 156 -4.17 -18.18 15.51
C ALA A 156 -2.88 -17.75 16.24
N ALA A 157 -1.71 -17.96 15.64
CA ALA A 157 -0.43 -17.48 16.17
C ALA A 157 -0.34 -15.95 16.11
N HIS A 158 -0.79 -15.35 14.99
CA HIS A 158 -0.81 -13.90 14.82
C HIS A 158 -1.68 -13.22 15.88
N PHE A 159 -2.92 -13.67 16.08
CA PHE A 159 -3.83 -13.08 17.05
C PHE A 159 -3.29 -13.18 18.49
N ARG A 160 -2.70 -14.32 18.86
CA ARG A 160 -2.03 -14.47 20.18
C ARG A 160 -0.88 -13.48 20.36
N ALA A 161 0.02 -13.41 19.38
CA ALA A 161 1.17 -12.50 19.44
C ALA A 161 0.77 -11.01 19.45
N GLN A 162 -0.38 -10.65 18.89
CA GLN A 162 -0.89 -9.27 19.00
C GLN A 162 -1.58 -9.01 20.34
N ALA A 163 -2.25 -9.99 20.93
CA ALA A 163 -2.89 -9.88 22.24
C ALA A 163 -1.87 -9.70 23.38
N ASP A 164 -0.71 -10.34 23.29
CA ASP A 164 0.36 -10.23 24.30
C ASP A 164 1.06 -8.87 24.31
N LYS A 165 0.86 -8.04 23.27
CA LYS A 165 1.48 -6.72 23.16
C LYS A 165 0.68 -5.67 23.90
N LYS A 166 1.28 -5.10 24.94
CA LYS A 166 0.71 -3.95 25.66
C LYS A 166 0.75 -2.70 24.78
N ARG A 167 -0.43 -2.11 24.55
CA ARG A 167 -0.61 -0.86 23.81
C ARG A 167 -1.17 0.21 24.72
N LEU A 168 -0.75 1.43 24.46
CA LEU A 168 -1.12 2.64 25.17
C LEU A 168 -2.39 3.22 24.56
N LYS A 169 -3.21 3.87 25.40
CA LYS A 169 -4.22 4.79 24.90
C LYS A 169 -3.53 5.93 24.15
N LEU A 170 -4.22 6.52 23.18
CA LEU A 170 -3.67 7.60 22.37
C LEU A 170 -3.16 8.78 23.22
N ALA A 171 -3.87 9.13 24.30
CA ALA A 171 -3.44 10.18 25.22
C ALA A 171 -2.09 9.87 25.90
N ASP A 172 -1.90 8.63 26.35
CA ASP A 172 -0.64 8.19 26.99
C ASP A 172 0.50 8.13 25.96
N ALA A 173 0.22 7.70 24.72
CA ALA A 173 1.18 7.72 23.63
C ALA A 173 1.61 9.16 23.28
N ARG A 174 0.67 10.12 23.24
CA ARG A 174 0.95 11.55 23.04
C ARG A 174 1.80 12.14 24.17
N ALA A 175 1.59 11.70 25.42
CA ALA A 175 2.40 12.12 26.55
C ALA A 175 3.86 11.62 26.44
N ASN A 176 4.11 10.53 25.71
CA ASN A 176 5.44 9.99 25.43
C ASN A 176 5.94 10.32 24.00
N ALA A 177 5.55 11.48 23.45
CA ALA A 177 6.01 11.98 22.15
C ALA A 177 7.52 12.23 22.12
N VAL A 178 8.13 12.27 20.92
CA VAL A 178 9.55 12.63 20.78
C VAL A 178 9.76 14.07 21.27
N ALA A 179 10.61 14.23 22.28
CA ALA A 179 10.87 15.53 22.88
C ALA A 179 12.07 16.21 22.22
N ILE A 180 11.80 17.19 21.35
CA ILE A 180 12.82 17.99 20.66
C ILE A 180 12.83 19.43 21.19
N ASP A 181 14.02 19.95 21.48
CA ASP A 181 14.23 21.34 21.88
C ASP A 181 14.51 22.22 20.64
N PHE A 182 13.43 22.65 19.99
CA PHE A 182 13.49 23.50 18.79
C PHE A 182 14.09 24.89 19.06
N ALA A 183 14.12 25.36 20.31
CA ALA A 183 14.76 26.63 20.63
C ALA A 183 16.29 26.51 20.61
N LYS A 184 16.84 25.36 21.03
CA LYS A 184 18.29 25.08 20.94
C LYS A 184 18.74 24.79 19.51
N THR A 185 17.87 24.19 18.71
CA THR A 185 18.13 23.89 17.28
C THR A 185 17.06 24.54 16.42
N PRO A 186 17.14 25.86 16.18
CA PRO A 186 16.13 26.53 15.38
C PRO A 186 16.10 25.96 13.95
N PRO A 187 14.92 25.65 13.41
CA PRO A 187 14.79 25.18 12.04
C PRO A 187 15.35 26.18 11.02
N LYS A 188 15.97 25.66 9.96
CA LYS A 188 16.45 26.52 8.87
C LYS A 188 15.31 26.85 7.93
N LYS A 189 15.15 28.14 7.62
CA LYS A 189 14.25 28.60 6.56
C LYS A 189 14.76 28.14 5.17
N PRO A 190 13.91 27.53 4.32
CA PRO A 190 14.25 27.23 2.93
C PRO A 190 14.64 28.47 2.12
N ALA A 191 15.41 28.30 1.04
CA ALA A 191 15.85 29.41 0.20
C ALA A 191 14.69 30.11 -0.54
N PHE A 192 13.55 29.43 -0.70
CA PHE A 192 12.30 29.99 -1.21
C PHE A 192 11.08 29.31 -0.59
N LEU A 193 9.91 29.94 -0.68
CA LEU A 193 8.62 29.36 -0.35
C LEU A 193 7.76 29.26 -1.61
N GLY A 194 6.84 28.29 -1.65
CA GLY A 194 6.07 27.95 -2.85
C GLY A 194 6.69 26.79 -3.64
N ILE A 195 6.28 26.64 -4.90
CA ILE A 195 6.66 25.50 -5.75
C ILE A 195 7.77 25.85 -6.75
N LYS A 196 8.56 24.83 -7.11
CA LYS A 196 9.54 24.89 -8.20
C LYS A 196 9.48 23.61 -9.01
N THR A 197 9.38 23.76 -10.33
CA THR A 197 9.22 22.66 -11.27
C THR A 197 10.46 22.49 -12.15
N PHE A 198 10.77 21.25 -12.47
CA PHE A 198 11.84 20.84 -13.35
C PHE A 198 11.23 19.97 -14.45
N ARG A 199 11.33 20.45 -15.69
CA ARG A 199 10.83 19.75 -16.87
C ARG A 199 12.00 19.23 -17.69
N ASP A 200 11.79 18.08 -18.34
CA ASP A 200 12.79 17.44 -19.20
C ASP A 200 14.13 17.28 -18.47
N TYR A 201 14.08 16.76 -17.24
CA TYR A 201 15.28 16.54 -16.42
C TYR A 201 16.20 15.53 -17.10
N ASP A 202 17.51 15.79 -17.07
CA ASP A 202 18.49 14.99 -17.79
C ASP A 202 18.56 13.56 -17.23
N LEU A 203 18.17 12.58 -18.06
CA LEU A 203 18.22 11.16 -17.71
C LEU A 203 19.66 10.68 -17.51
N ALA A 204 20.65 11.29 -18.17
CA ALA A 204 22.06 10.96 -17.98
C ALA A 204 22.50 11.27 -16.55
N GLU A 205 22.09 12.42 -16.02
CA GLU A 205 22.37 12.79 -14.63
C GLU A 205 21.69 11.81 -13.66
N LEU A 206 20.44 11.43 -13.92
CA LEU A 206 19.72 10.47 -13.06
C LEU A 206 20.36 9.08 -13.06
N ALA A 207 20.92 8.64 -14.18
CA ALA A 207 21.58 7.34 -14.30
C ALA A 207 22.77 7.18 -13.33
N GLU A 208 23.39 8.27 -12.88
CA GLU A 208 24.49 8.26 -11.91
C GLU A 208 24.04 7.95 -10.47
N TYR A 209 22.75 8.11 -10.16
CA TYR A 209 22.16 7.94 -8.82
C TYR A 209 21.35 6.65 -8.68
N ILE A 210 21.41 5.74 -9.66
CA ILE A 210 20.68 4.48 -9.62
C ILE A 210 21.25 3.57 -8.51
N ASP A 211 20.39 3.18 -7.56
CA ASP A 211 20.61 1.97 -6.78
C ASP A 211 20.18 0.74 -7.60
N TRP A 212 21.18 -0.03 -8.03
CA TRP A 212 20.99 -1.25 -8.82
C TRP A 212 20.56 -2.45 -7.98
N THR A 213 20.63 -2.38 -6.64
CA THR A 213 20.25 -3.52 -5.79
C THR A 213 18.78 -3.93 -6.00
N PRO A 214 17.78 -3.02 -5.98
CA PRO A 214 16.41 -3.43 -6.22
C PRO A 214 16.11 -3.72 -7.71
N PHE A 215 16.97 -3.27 -8.64
CA PHE A 215 16.90 -3.73 -10.04
C PHE A 215 17.10 -5.24 -10.11
N PHE A 216 18.16 -5.79 -9.51
CA PHE A 216 18.39 -7.23 -9.49
C PHE A 216 17.29 -8.00 -8.75
N GLN A 217 16.75 -7.45 -7.67
CA GLN A 217 15.63 -8.04 -6.94
C GLN A 217 14.37 -8.18 -7.81
N THR A 218 14.12 -7.20 -8.69
CA THR A 218 13.01 -7.24 -9.66
C THR A 218 13.13 -8.45 -10.61
N TRP A 219 14.36 -8.88 -10.88
CA TRP A 219 14.68 -10.05 -11.70
C TRP A 219 14.92 -11.33 -10.86
N GLU A 220 14.46 -11.36 -9.61
CA GLU A 220 14.62 -12.48 -8.67
C GLU A 220 16.10 -12.87 -8.38
N LEU A 221 17.04 -11.94 -8.62
CA LEU A 221 18.46 -12.13 -8.32
C LEU A 221 18.79 -11.53 -6.95
N THR A 222 19.04 -12.41 -5.97
CA THR A 222 19.35 -12.00 -4.60
C THR A 222 20.83 -11.66 -4.44
N GLY A 223 21.11 -10.41 -4.10
CA GLY A 223 22.46 -9.93 -3.80
C GLY A 223 22.51 -8.41 -3.77
N ARG A 224 23.55 -7.83 -3.18
CA ARG A 224 23.77 -6.38 -3.16
C ARG A 224 24.69 -5.97 -4.30
N PHE A 225 24.36 -4.91 -5.03
CA PHE A 225 25.27 -4.35 -6.03
C PHE A 225 26.42 -3.56 -5.35
N PRO A 226 27.67 -3.61 -5.85
CA PRO A 226 28.14 -4.37 -7.01
C PRO A 226 28.52 -5.82 -6.70
N ALA A 227 28.54 -6.25 -5.43
CA ALA A 227 29.00 -7.58 -5.02
C ALA A 227 28.27 -8.76 -5.70
N ILE A 228 27.00 -8.59 -6.08
CA ILE A 228 26.23 -9.59 -6.83
C ILE A 228 26.88 -9.95 -8.18
N LEU A 229 27.61 -9.02 -8.78
CA LEU A 229 28.30 -9.25 -10.06
C LEU A 229 29.42 -10.28 -9.93
N ASP A 230 30.00 -10.44 -8.74
CA ASP A 230 31.09 -11.39 -8.47
C ASP A 230 30.61 -12.65 -7.74
N ASP A 231 29.29 -12.82 -7.56
CA ASP A 231 28.72 -13.98 -6.89
C ASP A 231 29.03 -15.28 -7.66
N ALA A 232 29.47 -16.31 -6.94
CA ALA A 232 29.91 -17.57 -7.53
C ALA A 232 28.79 -18.37 -8.22
N LYS A 233 27.52 -18.11 -7.88
CA LYS A 233 26.35 -18.83 -8.43
C LYS A 233 25.61 -18.00 -9.45
N VAL A 234 25.37 -16.71 -9.16
CA VAL A 234 24.52 -15.85 -9.99
C VAL A 234 25.28 -14.74 -10.72
N GLY A 235 26.58 -14.56 -10.46
CA GLY A 235 27.36 -13.43 -10.98
C GLY A 235 27.42 -13.37 -12.50
N GLU A 236 27.48 -14.52 -13.19
CA GLU A 236 27.45 -14.55 -14.66
C GLU A 236 26.14 -13.99 -15.23
N VAL A 237 25.00 -14.46 -14.70
CA VAL A 237 23.67 -13.99 -15.11
C VAL A 237 23.47 -12.53 -14.72
N ALA A 238 23.92 -12.13 -13.52
CA ALA A 238 23.84 -10.76 -13.05
C ALA A 238 24.65 -9.80 -13.94
N ARG A 239 25.87 -10.18 -14.37
CA ARG A 239 26.66 -9.38 -15.32
C ARG A 239 25.97 -9.27 -16.66
N SER A 240 25.46 -10.37 -17.23
CA SER A 240 24.75 -10.34 -18.51
C SER A 240 23.53 -9.42 -18.47
N LEU A 241 22.71 -9.53 -17.41
CA LEU A 241 21.53 -8.68 -17.22
C LEU A 241 21.93 -7.21 -17.04
N TYR A 242 22.98 -6.94 -16.25
CA TYR A 242 23.50 -5.60 -16.05
C TYR A 242 23.99 -4.98 -17.35
N ASP A 243 24.72 -5.74 -18.18
CA ASP A 243 25.21 -5.27 -19.48
C ASP A 243 24.05 -4.91 -20.41
N ASP A 244 22.99 -5.72 -20.45
CA ASP A 244 21.80 -5.42 -21.24
C ASP A 244 21.04 -4.20 -20.70
N ALA A 245 20.91 -4.08 -19.38
CA ALA A 245 20.32 -2.93 -18.72
C ALA A 245 21.09 -1.65 -19.04
N ARG A 246 22.43 -1.70 -19.02
CA ARG A 246 23.31 -0.58 -19.39
C ARG A 246 23.15 -0.20 -20.86
N LYS A 247 23.16 -1.16 -21.78
CA LYS A 247 22.92 -0.90 -23.21
C LYS A 247 21.56 -0.25 -23.46
N MET A 248 20.50 -0.74 -22.80
CA MET A 248 19.16 -0.17 -22.94
C MET A 248 19.08 1.21 -22.31
N LEU A 249 19.67 1.41 -21.13
CA LEU A 249 19.74 2.70 -20.45
C LEU A 249 20.46 3.74 -21.31
N ASP A 250 21.59 3.38 -21.93
CA ASP A 250 22.33 4.26 -22.84
C ASP A 250 21.45 4.68 -24.03
N ARG A 251 20.61 3.78 -24.55
CA ARG A 251 19.63 4.10 -25.61
C ARG A 251 18.49 4.98 -25.10
N ILE A 252 17.92 4.68 -23.93
CA ILE A 252 16.89 5.49 -23.28
C ILE A 252 17.37 6.94 -23.16
N VAL A 253 18.58 7.14 -22.66
CA VAL A 253 19.20 8.46 -22.48
C VAL A 253 19.48 9.13 -23.83
N LYS A 254 20.16 8.44 -24.76
CA LYS A 254 20.57 9.02 -26.05
C LYS A 254 19.39 9.37 -26.94
N GLU A 255 18.36 8.53 -26.95
CA GLU A 255 17.20 8.66 -27.82
C GLU A 255 16.01 9.36 -27.11
N ASN A 256 16.14 9.72 -25.83
CA ASN A 256 15.09 10.33 -24.99
C ASN A 256 13.75 9.58 -25.08
N TRP A 257 13.76 8.27 -24.81
CA TRP A 257 12.57 7.42 -24.94
C TRP A 257 11.38 7.89 -24.10
N PHE A 258 11.63 8.45 -22.93
CA PHE A 258 10.63 9.02 -22.03
C PHE A 258 11.22 10.21 -21.29
N LYS A 259 10.36 10.96 -20.58
CA LYS A 259 10.73 12.23 -19.94
C LYS A 259 10.68 12.12 -18.42
N ALA A 260 11.64 12.79 -17.78
CA ALA A 260 11.65 12.99 -16.33
C ALA A 260 11.13 14.39 -15.96
N GLN A 261 10.22 14.45 -15.00
CA GLN A 261 9.69 15.70 -14.43
C GLN A 261 9.62 15.65 -12.91
N ALA A 262 9.86 16.80 -12.27
CA ALA A 262 9.75 16.94 -10.83
C ALA A 262 9.11 18.27 -10.46
N THR A 263 8.35 18.25 -9.36
CA THR A 263 7.95 19.46 -8.64
C THR A 263 8.29 19.30 -7.18
N ILE A 264 8.97 20.30 -6.62
CA ILE A 264 9.18 20.43 -5.17
C ILE A 264 8.46 21.68 -4.67
N GLY A 265 8.18 21.72 -3.38
CA GLY A 265 7.68 22.93 -2.75
C GLY A 265 7.99 23.01 -1.26
N PHE A 266 8.00 24.22 -0.73
CA PHE A 266 8.24 24.49 0.69
C PHE A 266 7.23 25.49 1.24
N TRP A 267 6.78 25.24 2.47
CA TRP A 267 5.82 26.08 3.14
C TRP A 267 6.17 26.25 4.62
N PRO A 268 5.83 27.40 5.22
CA PRO A 268 5.82 27.54 6.67
C PRO A 268 4.85 26.52 7.26
N ALA A 269 5.30 25.79 8.27
CA ALA A 269 4.49 24.78 8.93
C ALA A 269 4.77 24.73 10.43
N ASN A 270 3.81 24.23 11.20
CA ASN A 270 3.99 23.93 12.62
C ASN A 270 3.18 22.69 13.00
N ALA A 271 3.66 21.94 13.97
CA ALA A 271 2.90 20.84 14.53
C ALA A 271 1.73 21.34 15.39
N GLN A 272 0.57 20.71 15.23
CA GLN A 272 -0.60 20.91 16.09
C GLN A 272 -1.11 19.53 16.52
N GLY A 273 -0.66 19.06 17.68
CA GLY A 273 -0.90 17.67 18.11
C GLY A 273 -0.15 16.69 17.21
N ASP A 274 -0.88 15.72 16.65
CA ASP A 274 -0.31 14.72 15.74
C ASP A 274 -0.31 15.17 14.27
N ASP A 275 -0.72 16.41 13.99
CA ASP A 275 -0.82 16.96 12.64
C ASP A 275 0.25 18.03 12.37
N ILE A 276 0.49 18.27 11.08
CA ILE A 276 1.37 19.34 10.59
C ILE A 276 0.50 20.33 9.82
N VAL A 277 0.31 21.51 10.40
CA VAL A 277 -0.46 22.60 9.78
C VAL A 277 0.45 23.36 8.82
N VAL A 278 -0.03 23.58 7.59
CA VAL A 278 0.70 24.27 6.52
C VAL A 278 0.07 25.64 6.27
N TYR A 279 0.90 26.67 6.18
CA TYR A 279 0.46 28.06 6.03
C TYR A 279 0.81 28.65 4.66
N ALA A 280 0.04 29.65 4.23
CA ALA A 280 0.25 30.34 2.95
C ALA A 280 1.59 31.09 2.89
N ASP A 281 2.01 31.67 4.02
CA ASP A 281 3.19 32.52 4.13
C ASP A 281 3.70 32.58 5.59
N ASP A 282 4.82 33.29 5.80
CA ASP A 282 5.49 33.39 7.11
C ASP A 282 4.65 34.09 8.18
N SER A 283 3.55 34.77 7.82
CA SER A 283 2.65 35.36 8.81
C SER A 283 1.90 34.30 9.62
N ARG A 284 1.79 33.07 9.07
CA ARG A 284 1.12 31.91 9.70
C ARG A 284 -0.34 32.20 10.11
N LYS A 285 -1.00 33.13 9.41
CA LYS A 285 -2.41 33.50 9.65
C LYS A 285 -3.39 32.65 8.84
N ALA A 286 -3.06 32.37 7.58
CA ALA A 286 -3.90 31.60 6.68
C ALA A 286 -3.37 30.16 6.56
N LYS A 287 -4.17 29.19 7.01
CA LYS A 287 -3.92 27.77 6.81
C LYS A 287 -4.31 27.39 5.37
N VAL A 288 -3.44 26.66 4.67
CA VAL A 288 -3.70 26.21 3.28
C VAL A 288 -3.87 24.69 3.19
N ALA A 289 -3.29 23.94 4.13
CA ALA A 289 -3.43 22.49 4.20
C ALA A 289 -3.10 21.98 5.60
N THR A 290 -3.39 20.70 5.85
CA THR A 290 -2.93 19.97 7.03
C THR A 290 -2.52 18.57 6.59
N PHE A 291 -1.31 18.16 6.97
CA PHE A 291 -0.89 16.77 6.85
C PHE A 291 -1.20 16.06 8.16
N HIS A 292 -1.95 14.97 8.08
CA HIS A 292 -2.39 14.22 9.23
C HIS A 292 -1.49 13.03 9.45
N THR A 293 -0.85 12.96 10.62
CA THR A 293 0.07 11.87 10.95
C THR A 293 -0.55 10.92 11.97
N LEU A 294 0.06 9.74 12.08
CA LEU A 294 -0.29 8.71 13.06
C LEU A 294 0.84 8.52 14.05
N ARG A 295 0.48 8.16 15.27
CA ARG A 295 1.37 7.94 16.39
C ARG A 295 1.48 6.46 16.73
N GLN A 296 2.70 6.02 17.02
CA GLN A 296 2.93 4.67 17.57
C GLN A 296 2.15 4.48 18.89
N GLN A 297 1.39 3.39 19.03
CA GLN A 297 0.67 3.08 20.28
C GLN A 297 1.23 1.88 21.05
N LEU A 298 2.27 1.20 20.54
CA LEU A 298 2.93 0.14 21.32
C LEU A 298 3.66 0.75 22.52
N GLU A 299 3.54 0.15 23.71
CA GLU A 299 4.31 0.57 24.88
C GLU A 299 5.81 0.51 24.58
N LYS A 300 6.53 1.55 24.98
CA LYS A 300 7.97 1.69 24.76
C LYS A 300 8.71 1.47 26.06
N ARG A 301 9.92 0.91 25.95
CA ARG A 301 10.87 0.87 27.06
C ARG A 301 11.30 2.29 27.40
N GLU A 302 11.74 2.50 28.63
CA GLU A 302 12.28 3.78 29.09
C GLU A 302 13.35 4.33 28.13
N GLY A 303 13.31 5.64 27.87
CA GLY A 303 14.19 6.31 26.90
C GLY A 303 13.80 6.12 25.43
N ARG A 304 12.66 5.47 25.12
CA ARG A 304 12.12 5.38 23.76
C ARG A 304 10.74 6.04 23.69
N PHE A 305 10.51 6.74 22.59
CA PHE A 305 9.31 7.53 22.37
C PHE A 305 8.27 6.83 21.49
N ASN A 306 7.02 7.24 21.67
CA ASN A 306 5.91 6.91 20.79
C ASN A 306 5.84 7.96 19.68
N ALA A 307 6.65 7.77 18.63
CA ALA A 307 6.84 8.77 17.60
C ALA A 307 5.58 8.98 16.72
N ALA A 308 5.37 10.22 16.32
CA ALA A 308 4.56 10.65 15.18
C ALA A 308 5.41 11.56 14.29
N LEU A 309 5.13 11.64 12.98
CA LEU A 309 5.93 12.48 12.08
C LEU A 309 5.83 13.97 12.45
N SER A 310 4.71 14.40 13.03
CA SER A 310 4.54 15.77 13.52
C SER A 310 5.54 16.16 14.61
N ASP A 311 6.10 15.21 15.35
CA ASP A 311 7.05 15.50 16.43
C ASP A 311 8.35 16.15 15.91
N PHE A 312 8.66 15.98 14.63
CA PHE A 312 9.86 16.54 13.98
C PHE A 312 9.66 17.94 13.41
N ILE A 313 8.52 18.58 13.67
CA ILE A 313 8.19 19.95 13.27
C ILE A 313 7.88 20.75 14.54
N ALA A 314 8.41 21.97 14.66
CA ALA A 314 8.21 22.79 15.84
C ALA A 314 6.71 23.01 16.11
N PRO A 315 6.22 22.76 17.34
CA PRO A 315 4.81 22.89 17.66
C PRO A 315 4.38 24.35 17.70
N VAL A 316 3.12 24.64 17.35
CA VAL A 316 2.55 26.01 17.40
C VAL A 316 2.77 26.66 18.77
N SER A 317 2.66 25.89 19.85
CA SER A 317 2.86 26.36 21.23
C SER A 317 4.28 26.81 21.55
N SER A 318 5.29 26.36 20.79
CA SER A 318 6.68 26.80 21.00
C SER A 318 6.95 28.22 20.49
N GLY A 319 6.11 28.74 19.60
CA GLY A 319 6.37 30.00 18.90
C GLY A 319 7.56 29.96 17.93
N VAL A 320 8.22 28.81 17.75
CA VAL A 320 9.36 28.67 16.84
C VAL A 320 8.86 28.47 15.40
N PRO A 321 9.29 29.30 14.43
CA PRO A 321 8.95 29.10 13.02
C PRO A 321 9.63 27.84 12.47
N ASP A 322 8.85 26.96 11.83
CA ASP A 322 9.34 25.78 11.12
C ASP A 322 8.73 25.67 9.71
N TYR A 323 9.18 24.69 8.94
CA TYR A 323 8.86 24.51 7.53
C TYR A 323 8.72 23.04 7.19
N ILE A 324 7.90 22.76 6.19
CA ILE A 324 7.76 21.43 5.59
C ILE A 324 8.01 21.54 4.09
N GLY A 325 8.64 20.52 3.51
CA GLY A 325 8.73 20.38 2.06
C GLY A 325 7.89 19.23 1.56
N ALA A 326 7.61 19.23 0.25
CA ALA A 326 7.02 18.10 -0.44
C ALA A 326 7.59 17.98 -1.86
N PHE A 327 7.49 16.79 -2.44
CA PHE A 327 7.88 16.53 -3.81
C PHE A 327 6.99 15.51 -4.52
N VAL A 328 6.94 15.63 -5.84
CA VAL A 328 6.55 14.60 -6.77
C VAL A 328 7.60 14.54 -7.87
N VAL A 329 8.13 13.35 -8.15
CA VAL A 329 9.02 13.09 -9.28
C VAL A 329 8.49 11.92 -10.11
N THR A 330 8.77 11.94 -11.40
CA THR A 330 8.52 10.81 -12.30
C THR A 330 9.62 10.75 -13.35
N ALA A 331 9.97 9.52 -13.74
CA ALA A 331 10.75 9.25 -14.94
C ALA A 331 9.93 8.47 -15.99
N GLY A 332 8.62 8.31 -15.78
CA GLY A 332 7.77 7.41 -16.56
C GLY A 332 6.93 8.08 -17.65
N ILE A 333 7.12 9.37 -17.96
CA ILE A 333 6.26 10.06 -18.94
C ILE A 333 6.58 9.54 -20.35
N GLY A 334 5.66 8.71 -20.89
CA GLY A 334 5.81 8.03 -22.18
C GLY A 334 6.44 6.64 -22.09
N GLU A 335 6.74 6.15 -20.89
CA GLU A 335 7.30 4.82 -20.64
C GLU A 335 6.39 3.69 -21.14
N ASP A 336 5.09 3.81 -20.90
CA ASP A 336 4.06 2.85 -21.30
C ASP A 336 4.06 2.63 -22.82
N VAL A 337 4.14 3.71 -23.60
CA VAL A 337 4.24 3.64 -25.07
C VAL A 337 5.45 2.84 -25.53
N VAL A 338 6.59 3.02 -24.86
CA VAL A 338 7.85 2.34 -25.20
C VAL A 338 7.81 0.87 -24.79
N ALA A 339 7.30 0.57 -23.60
CA ALA A 339 7.13 -0.80 -23.13
C ALA A 339 6.13 -1.57 -24.00
N ASP A 340 5.01 -0.94 -24.38
CA ASP A 340 4.01 -1.53 -25.26
C ASP A 340 4.55 -1.81 -26.66
N ARG A 341 5.48 -0.99 -27.17
CA ARG A 341 6.17 -1.29 -28.44
C ARG A 341 6.91 -2.63 -28.39
N PHE A 342 7.60 -2.92 -27.28
CA PHE A 342 8.29 -4.20 -27.10
C PHE A 342 7.29 -5.35 -26.90
N LYS A 343 6.26 -5.15 -26.08
CA LYS A 343 5.19 -6.14 -25.86
C LYS A 343 4.48 -6.53 -27.16
N ASN A 344 4.12 -5.55 -27.99
CA ASN A 344 3.48 -5.78 -29.28
C ASN A 344 4.39 -6.47 -30.31
N ALA A 345 5.71 -6.44 -30.08
CA ALA A 345 6.70 -7.18 -30.85
C ALA A 345 7.01 -8.57 -30.26
N ASN A 346 6.29 -9.00 -29.22
CA ASN A 346 6.55 -10.22 -28.43
C ASN A 346 7.95 -10.23 -27.78
N ASP A 347 8.47 -9.06 -27.42
CA ASP A 347 9.72 -8.90 -26.69
C ASP A 347 9.41 -8.52 -25.23
N ASP A 348 8.94 -9.50 -24.46
CA ASP A 348 8.58 -9.29 -23.06
C ASP A 348 9.79 -8.93 -22.19
N TYR A 349 10.97 -9.46 -22.53
CA TYR A 349 12.22 -9.16 -21.84
C TYR A 349 12.53 -7.66 -21.92
N SER A 350 12.55 -7.08 -23.13
CA SER A 350 12.84 -5.66 -23.29
C SER A 350 11.74 -4.75 -22.72
N SER A 351 10.48 -5.20 -22.77
CA SER A 351 9.36 -4.50 -22.12
C SER A 351 9.58 -4.39 -20.61
N ILE A 352 9.87 -5.51 -19.94
CA ILE A 352 10.13 -5.56 -18.49
C ILE A 352 11.40 -4.77 -18.15
N LEU A 353 12.46 -4.91 -18.95
CA LEU A 353 13.72 -4.19 -18.74
C LEU A 353 13.53 -2.67 -18.84
N CYS A 354 12.74 -2.20 -19.80
CA CYS A 354 12.40 -0.79 -19.97
C CYS A 354 11.66 -0.24 -18.74
N LYS A 355 10.62 -0.96 -18.28
CA LYS A 355 9.85 -0.57 -17.09
C LYS A 355 10.70 -0.56 -15.81
N ALA A 356 11.52 -1.60 -15.63
CA ALA A 356 12.43 -1.69 -14.48
C ALA A 356 13.45 -0.54 -14.46
N LEU A 357 13.96 -0.13 -15.63
CA LEU A 357 14.87 1.01 -15.75
C LEU A 357 14.16 2.35 -15.48
N ALA A 358 12.91 2.52 -15.94
CA ALA A 358 12.11 3.70 -15.61
C ALA A 358 11.89 3.83 -14.10
N ASP A 359 11.57 2.72 -13.41
CA ASP A 359 11.45 2.69 -11.94
C ASP A 359 12.77 3.07 -11.26
N ARG A 360 13.91 2.54 -11.76
CA ARG A 360 15.23 2.91 -11.23
C ARG A 360 15.52 4.39 -11.41
N LEU A 361 15.17 4.97 -12.55
CA LEU A 361 15.35 6.39 -12.82
C LEU A 361 14.44 7.26 -11.95
N ALA A 362 13.20 6.84 -11.66
CA ALA A 362 12.31 7.56 -10.76
C ALA A 362 12.83 7.61 -9.32
N GLU A 363 13.34 6.48 -8.81
CA GLU A 363 13.98 6.42 -7.48
C GLU A 363 15.29 7.22 -7.42
N ALA A 364 16.11 7.12 -8.46
CA ALA A 364 17.31 7.95 -8.61
C ALA A 364 16.96 9.44 -8.63
N PHE A 365 15.84 9.81 -9.24
CA PHE A 365 15.35 11.19 -9.25
C PHE A 365 14.90 11.66 -7.87
N ALA A 366 14.25 10.80 -7.09
CA ALA A 366 13.89 11.13 -5.71
C ALA A 366 15.13 11.38 -4.84
N GLU A 367 16.16 10.54 -4.96
CA GLU A 367 17.44 10.72 -4.25
C GLU A 367 18.16 11.99 -4.72
N ARG A 368 18.25 12.20 -6.03
CA ARG A 368 18.89 13.38 -6.63
C ARG A 368 18.20 14.67 -6.21
N MET A 369 16.86 14.73 -6.29
CA MET A 369 16.11 15.91 -5.84
C MET A 369 16.25 16.13 -4.35
N HIS A 370 16.21 15.08 -3.53
CA HIS A 370 16.43 15.24 -2.10
C HIS A 370 17.82 15.82 -1.81
N LEU A 371 18.88 15.33 -2.46
CA LEU A 371 20.22 15.92 -2.37
C LEU A 371 20.23 17.41 -2.71
N ARG A 372 19.59 17.82 -3.82
CA ARG A 372 19.47 19.26 -4.17
C ARG A 372 18.66 20.04 -3.17
N VAL A 373 17.63 19.46 -2.59
CA VAL A 373 16.84 20.11 -1.54
C VAL A 373 17.73 20.38 -0.33
N ARG A 374 18.50 19.41 0.14
CA ARG A 374 19.40 19.59 1.28
C ARG A 374 20.48 20.64 1.03
N LYS A 375 21.07 20.63 -0.17
CA LYS A 375 22.22 21.49 -0.53
C LYS A 375 21.84 22.88 -1.05
N GLU A 376 20.86 22.94 -1.95
CA GLU A 376 20.57 24.11 -2.78
C GLU A 376 19.24 24.79 -2.39
N PHE A 377 18.14 24.03 -2.29
CA PHE A 377 16.79 24.62 -2.28
C PHE A 377 16.23 24.88 -0.87
N TRP A 378 16.41 23.93 0.04
CA TRP A 378 16.25 24.18 1.48
C TRP A 378 17.58 24.67 2.06
N GLY A 379 18.67 24.01 1.64
CA GLY A 379 20.03 24.49 1.87
C GLY A 379 20.51 24.33 3.30
N TYR A 380 19.98 23.41 4.10
CA TYR A 380 20.45 23.18 5.47
C TYR A 380 21.75 22.39 5.56
N ALA A 381 22.23 21.80 4.46
CA ALA A 381 23.51 21.10 4.39
C ALA A 381 24.26 21.48 3.09
N PRO A 382 24.65 22.75 2.88
CA PRO A 382 25.24 23.20 1.61
C PRO A 382 26.59 22.53 1.30
N ASP A 383 27.35 22.21 2.33
CA ASP A 383 28.68 21.60 2.24
C ASP A 383 28.65 20.06 2.22
N GLU A 384 27.48 19.44 2.09
CA GLU A 384 27.33 17.98 2.03
C GLU A 384 28.09 17.38 0.83
N ALA A 385 28.96 16.40 1.09
CA ALA A 385 29.79 15.72 0.09
C ALA A 385 29.77 14.21 0.31
N LEU A 386 28.58 13.61 0.19
CA LEU A 386 28.36 12.17 0.37
C LEU A 386 28.60 11.39 -0.92
N SER A 387 29.13 10.18 -0.82
CA SER A 387 29.18 9.23 -1.93
C SER A 387 27.79 8.65 -2.25
N PRO A 388 27.58 8.07 -3.45
CA PRO A 388 26.34 7.36 -3.77
C PRO A 388 25.96 6.28 -2.73
N GLU A 389 26.94 5.52 -2.22
CA GLU A 389 26.70 4.48 -1.21
C GLU A 389 26.26 5.08 0.14
N GLN A 390 26.78 6.25 0.49
CA GLN A 390 26.37 6.99 1.69
C GLN A 390 24.97 7.60 1.54
N LEU A 391 24.59 8.03 0.32
CA LEU A 391 23.22 8.45 0.01
C LEU A 391 22.24 7.28 0.16
N ILE A 392 22.55 6.12 -0.41
CA ILE A 392 21.73 4.90 -0.30
C ILE A 392 21.60 4.46 1.16
N SER A 393 22.67 4.63 1.96
CA SER A 393 22.67 4.31 3.39
C SER A 393 22.07 5.43 4.26
N GLU A 394 21.47 6.45 3.64
CA GLU A 394 20.80 7.58 4.29
C GLU A 394 21.68 8.34 5.30
N GLN A 395 22.98 8.48 5.04
CA GLN A 395 23.93 9.17 5.93
C GLN A 395 23.86 10.71 5.84
N TYR A 396 22.66 11.26 5.63
CA TYR A 396 22.41 12.70 5.56
C TYR A 396 21.43 13.14 6.65
N GLN A 397 21.40 14.45 6.91
CA GLN A 397 20.41 15.06 7.79
C GLN A 397 19.04 15.15 7.11
N GLY A 398 17.98 14.84 7.87
CA GLY A 398 16.60 14.94 7.43
C GLY A 398 16.09 13.66 6.75
N ILE A 399 14.78 13.58 6.55
CA ILE A 399 14.09 12.42 5.96
C ILE A 399 13.10 12.85 4.89
N ARG A 400 12.70 11.90 4.04
CA ARG A 400 11.74 12.11 2.96
C ARG A 400 10.54 11.13 2.96
N PRO A 401 9.76 11.03 4.05
CA PRO A 401 8.72 10.03 4.21
C PRO A 401 7.62 10.17 3.14
N ALA A 402 7.26 9.04 2.55
CA ALA A 402 6.26 8.93 1.51
C ALA A 402 4.94 8.34 2.07
N PRO A 403 3.76 8.92 1.77
CA PRO A 403 2.49 8.30 2.11
C PRO A 403 2.34 6.89 1.53
N GLY A 404 1.98 5.93 2.37
CA GLY A 404 1.94 4.49 2.10
C GLY A 404 3.10 3.71 2.74
N TYR A 405 4.19 4.38 3.12
CA TYR A 405 5.28 3.74 3.87
C TYR A 405 4.91 3.58 5.35
N PRO A 406 5.60 2.71 6.10
CA PRO A 406 5.28 2.45 7.51
C PRO A 406 5.25 3.69 8.43
N ALA A 407 5.99 4.75 8.10
CA ALA A 407 5.99 6.01 8.86
C ALA A 407 4.76 6.88 8.61
N GLN A 408 4.13 6.74 7.44
CA GLN A 408 2.91 7.43 7.06
C GLN A 408 2.03 6.48 6.25
N PRO A 409 1.35 5.50 6.90
CA PRO A 409 0.67 4.42 6.18
C PRO A 409 -0.60 4.87 5.44
N ASP A 410 -1.18 6.02 5.78
CA ASP A 410 -2.35 6.54 5.06
C ASP A 410 -1.97 7.02 3.65
N HIS A 411 -2.46 6.30 2.64
CA HIS A 411 -2.24 6.65 1.23
C HIS A 411 -2.95 7.94 0.81
N THR A 412 -4.04 8.34 1.47
CA THR A 412 -4.86 9.49 1.09
C THR A 412 -4.15 10.83 1.30
N GLU A 413 -3.09 10.86 2.12
CA GLU A 413 -2.25 12.05 2.33
C GLU A 413 -1.54 12.51 1.05
N LYS A 414 -1.46 11.64 0.02
CA LYS A 414 -1.05 12.07 -1.33
C LYS A 414 -2.00 13.11 -1.91
N ALA A 415 -3.29 13.10 -1.58
CA ALA A 415 -4.23 14.10 -2.07
C ALA A 415 -3.81 15.51 -1.65
N THR A 416 -3.50 15.69 -0.37
CA THR A 416 -3.02 16.95 0.20
C THR A 416 -1.70 17.37 -0.45
N LEU A 417 -0.77 16.43 -0.59
CA LEU A 417 0.53 16.65 -1.22
C LEU A 417 0.39 17.10 -2.68
N PHE A 418 -0.44 16.40 -3.46
CA PHE A 418 -0.67 16.68 -4.88
C PHE A 418 -1.37 18.03 -5.07
N SER A 419 -2.34 18.34 -4.20
CA SER A 419 -3.03 19.63 -4.22
C SER A 419 -2.09 20.80 -3.93
N LEU A 420 -1.15 20.65 -2.98
CA LEU A 420 -0.19 21.71 -2.65
C LEU A 420 0.82 21.94 -3.77
N LEU A 421 1.25 20.88 -4.45
CA LEU A 421 2.24 20.94 -5.52
C LEU A 421 1.64 21.20 -6.91
N ASP A 422 0.32 21.20 -7.03
CA ASP A 422 -0.39 21.16 -8.32
C ASP A 422 0.20 20.05 -9.23
N ALA A 423 0.40 18.86 -8.65
CA ALA A 423 1.30 17.84 -9.20
C ALA A 423 0.87 17.30 -10.57
N GLU A 424 -0.44 17.24 -10.86
CA GLU A 424 -0.94 16.81 -12.17
C GLU A 424 -0.49 17.76 -13.28
N ASN A 425 -0.51 19.07 -13.02
CA ASN A 425 -0.16 20.09 -14.01
C ASN A 425 1.34 20.38 -14.05
N THR A 426 2.03 20.23 -12.92
CA THR A 426 3.44 20.64 -12.78
C THR A 426 4.41 19.49 -12.97
N ALA A 427 4.11 18.30 -12.45
CA ALA A 427 4.93 17.10 -12.57
C ALA A 427 4.37 16.07 -13.58
N GLY A 428 3.14 16.24 -14.04
CA GLY A 428 2.50 15.32 -15.00
C GLY A 428 2.06 13.99 -14.39
N VAL A 429 1.97 13.90 -13.06
CA VAL A 429 1.63 12.66 -12.33
C VAL A 429 0.21 12.76 -11.79
N LYS A 430 -0.60 11.72 -11.99
CA LYS A 430 -1.99 11.60 -11.55
C LYS A 430 -2.14 10.59 -10.41
N LEU A 431 -3.21 10.73 -9.65
CA LEU A 431 -3.62 9.75 -8.63
C LEU A 431 -4.80 8.91 -9.13
N THR A 432 -4.75 7.61 -8.92
CA THR A 432 -5.90 6.72 -9.08
C THR A 432 -6.88 6.87 -7.91
N GLU A 433 -8.05 6.23 -7.99
CA GLU A 433 -9.00 6.21 -6.85
C GLU A 433 -8.44 5.59 -5.56
N ASN A 434 -7.38 4.77 -5.67
CA ASN A 434 -6.69 4.15 -4.54
C ASN A 434 -5.35 4.83 -4.22
N TYR A 435 -5.13 6.04 -4.75
CA TYR A 435 -3.93 6.84 -4.54
C TYR A 435 -2.63 6.14 -4.98
N ALA A 436 -2.71 5.26 -5.97
CA ALA A 436 -1.55 4.89 -6.77
C ALA A 436 -1.20 6.07 -7.69
N MET A 437 0.08 6.19 -8.06
CA MET A 437 0.54 7.27 -8.94
C MET A 437 0.69 6.76 -10.36
N TRP A 438 0.28 7.57 -11.33
CA TRP A 438 0.49 7.31 -12.75
C TRP A 438 1.23 8.48 -13.41
N PRO A 439 2.36 8.27 -14.11
CA PRO A 439 2.98 6.99 -14.47
C PRO A 439 3.45 6.14 -13.27
N GLY A 440 3.57 4.82 -13.46
CA GLY A 440 3.94 3.88 -12.38
C GLY A 440 5.31 4.18 -11.79
N SER A 441 6.29 4.56 -12.61
CA SER A 441 7.61 5.03 -12.21
C SER A 441 7.56 6.47 -11.69
N SER A 442 6.92 6.64 -10.54
CA SER A 442 6.78 7.93 -9.84
C SER A 442 7.01 7.77 -8.34
N VAL A 443 7.57 8.81 -7.71
CA VAL A 443 7.80 8.87 -6.26
C VAL A 443 7.27 10.20 -5.74
N SER A 444 6.59 10.19 -4.61
CA SER A 444 6.15 11.40 -3.91
C SER A 444 6.34 11.26 -2.40
N GLY A 445 6.56 12.38 -1.74
CA GLY A 445 6.75 12.39 -0.29
C GLY A 445 6.93 13.79 0.27
N LEU A 446 7.09 13.83 1.59
CA LEU A 446 7.40 15.05 2.33
C LEU A 446 8.91 15.18 2.51
N TYR A 447 9.38 16.36 2.91
CA TYR A 447 10.74 16.61 3.36
C TYR A 447 10.71 17.17 4.78
N PHE A 448 11.51 16.59 5.67
CA PHE A 448 11.73 17.05 7.03
C PHE A 448 13.21 17.36 7.20
N SER A 449 13.55 18.57 7.68
CA SER A 449 14.95 18.99 7.83
C SER A 449 15.54 18.73 9.22
N HIS A 450 14.72 18.37 10.21
CA HIS A 450 15.20 18.27 11.59
C HIS A 450 16.20 17.11 11.75
N ARG A 451 17.36 17.35 12.38
CA ARG A 451 18.43 16.35 12.50
C ARG A 451 18.06 15.10 13.31
N GLU A 452 17.06 15.22 14.18
CA GLU A 452 16.55 14.10 14.98
C GLU A 452 15.39 13.37 14.29
N SER A 453 15.03 13.75 13.06
CA SER A 453 14.01 13.01 12.30
C SER A 453 14.56 11.65 11.84
N PHE A 454 13.77 10.60 12.00
CA PHE A 454 14.12 9.25 11.56
C PHE A 454 12.88 8.50 11.04
N TYR A 455 13.09 7.49 10.20
CA TYR A 455 12.02 6.59 9.79
C TYR A 455 11.64 5.63 10.91
N PHE A 456 10.33 5.45 11.10
CA PHE A 456 9.77 4.47 12.02
C PHE A 456 8.53 3.83 11.40
N GLY A 457 8.16 2.64 11.87
CA GLY A 457 6.83 2.09 11.56
C GLY A 457 5.83 2.53 12.62
N VAL A 458 4.69 3.11 12.23
CA VAL A 458 3.56 3.42 13.13
C VAL A 458 3.13 2.15 13.88
N GLY A 459 3.17 1.00 13.21
CA GLY A 459 2.79 -0.28 13.78
C GLY A 459 1.27 -0.41 13.86
N LYS A 460 0.78 -1.14 14.88
CA LYS A 460 -0.66 -1.33 15.07
C LYS A 460 -1.25 -0.24 15.96
N ILE A 461 -2.37 0.35 15.53
CA ILE A 461 -3.11 1.40 16.23
C ILE A 461 -4.44 0.88 16.80
N GLU A 462 -4.89 1.52 17.87
CA GLU A 462 -6.12 1.23 18.57
C GLU A 462 -7.29 2.08 18.07
N ARG A 463 -8.50 1.70 18.48
CA ARG A 463 -9.74 2.34 18.04
C ARG A 463 -9.81 3.83 18.41
N ASP A 464 -9.30 4.22 19.56
CA ASP A 464 -9.28 5.62 20.02
C ASP A 464 -8.51 6.54 19.06
N GLN A 465 -7.39 6.07 18.51
CA GLN A 465 -6.65 6.82 17.50
C GLN A 465 -7.36 6.84 16.15
N VAL A 466 -8.05 5.77 15.76
CA VAL A 466 -8.83 5.76 14.51
C VAL A 466 -9.99 6.76 14.59
N GLU A 467 -10.69 6.81 15.72
CA GLU A 467 -11.78 7.77 15.95
C GLU A 467 -11.28 9.22 15.95
N ASP A 468 -10.13 9.48 16.60
CA ASP A 468 -9.46 10.79 16.58
C ASP A 468 -8.98 11.18 15.16
N TYR A 469 -8.38 10.24 14.41
CA TYR A 469 -7.93 10.46 13.04
C TYR A 469 -9.10 10.75 12.09
N ALA A 470 -10.19 9.97 12.21
CA ALA A 470 -11.42 10.19 11.44
C ALA A 470 -11.96 11.61 11.68
N SER A 471 -12.03 12.04 12.95
CA SER A 471 -12.45 13.39 13.31
C SER A 471 -11.56 14.46 12.68
N ARG A 472 -10.23 14.32 12.76
CA ARG A 472 -9.26 15.26 12.17
C ARG A 472 -9.40 15.38 10.65
N LYS A 473 -9.67 14.27 9.97
CA LYS A 473 -9.86 14.20 8.51
C LYS A 473 -11.27 14.61 8.05
N GLY A 474 -12.21 14.79 8.97
CA GLY A 474 -13.63 15.00 8.65
C GLY A 474 -14.31 13.74 8.10
N TRP A 475 -13.77 12.57 8.40
CA TRP A 475 -14.29 11.27 8.00
C TRP A 475 -15.20 10.66 9.07
N ASN A 476 -15.99 9.66 8.65
CA ASN A 476 -16.55 8.71 9.59
C ASN A 476 -15.53 7.61 9.93
N VAL A 477 -15.78 6.86 11.01
CA VAL A 477 -14.86 5.82 11.49
C VAL A 477 -14.69 4.69 10.47
N ILE A 478 -15.73 4.33 9.71
CA ILE A 478 -15.68 3.26 8.70
C ILE A 478 -14.71 3.62 7.57
N GLU A 479 -14.71 4.87 7.15
CA GLU A 479 -13.79 5.38 6.13
C GLU A 479 -12.33 5.36 6.62
N ALA A 480 -12.09 5.77 7.88
CA ALA A 480 -10.76 5.66 8.49
C ALA A 480 -10.32 4.20 8.66
N GLU A 481 -11.21 3.30 9.10
CA GLU A 481 -10.95 1.86 9.23
C GLU A 481 -10.57 1.23 7.89
N ARG A 482 -11.18 1.67 6.78
CA ARG A 482 -10.82 1.23 5.42
C ARG A 482 -9.39 1.63 5.08
N TRP A 483 -9.08 2.93 5.08
CA TRP A 483 -7.75 3.39 4.66
C TRP A 483 -6.62 2.97 5.60
N LEU A 484 -6.95 2.73 6.88
CA LEU A 484 -5.98 2.30 7.90
C LEU A 484 -6.03 0.79 8.18
N ALA A 485 -6.76 0.00 7.38
CA ALA A 485 -6.90 -1.45 7.55
C ALA A 485 -5.57 -2.19 7.82
N PRO A 486 -4.45 -1.88 7.14
CA PRO A 486 -3.15 -2.53 7.37
C PRO A 486 -2.60 -2.30 8.79
N VAL A 487 -2.97 -1.20 9.45
CA VAL A 487 -2.45 -0.80 10.76
C VAL A 487 -3.46 -0.96 11.89
N LEU A 488 -4.69 -1.41 11.64
CA LEU A 488 -5.64 -1.69 12.73
C LEU A 488 -5.17 -2.85 13.62
N ASN A 489 -5.32 -2.67 14.94
CA ASN A 489 -5.14 -3.74 15.94
C ASN A 489 -6.43 -4.53 16.23
N TYR A 490 -7.55 -4.16 15.62
CA TYR A 490 -8.84 -4.79 15.84
C TYR A 490 -9.51 -5.11 14.50
N ILE A 491 -10.58 -5.89 14.56
CA ILE A 491 -11.42 -6.20 13.41
C ILE A 491 -12.60 -5.21 13.43
N PRO A 492 -12.79 -4.39 12.39
CA PRO A 492 -13.94 -3.49 12.27
C PRO A 492 -15.28 -4.19 12.50
N ALA A 493 -16.26 -3.50 13.10
CA ALA A 493 -17.55 -4.11 13.47
C ALA A 493 -18.36 -4.60 12.26
N GLN A 494 -18.22 -3.95 11.11
CA GLN A 494 -18.82 -4.39 9.85
C GLN A 494 -18.29 -5.77 9.41
N ASP A 495 -17.00 -6.03 9.64
CA ASP A 495 -16.36 -7.32 9.36
C ASP A 495 -16.70 -8.35 10.44
N GLN A 496 -16.92 -7.91 11.68
CA GLN A 496 -17.41 -8.78 12.77
C GLN A 496 -18.80 -9.33 12.45
N SER A 497 -19.70 -8.59 11.79
CA SER A 497 -21.02 -9.13 11.44
C SER A 497 -20.95 -10.34 10.48
N ALA A 498 -19.92 -10.39 9.62
CA ALA A 498 -19.61 -11.56 8.81
C ALA A 498 -18.95 -12.66 9.66
N GLN A 499 -18.11 -12.30 10.62
CA GLN A 499 -17.40 -13.22 11.51
C GLN A 499 -18.28 -13.84 12.63
N ASP A 500 -19.28 -13.12 13.13
CA ASP A 500 -20.23 -13.55 14.14
C ASP A 500 -21.29 -14.48 13.56
N ARG A 501 -21.64 -14.32 12.27
CA ARG A 501 -22.34 -15.38 11.52
C ARG A 501 -21.49 -16.65 11.46
N ARG A 502 -20.18 -16.52 11.17
CA ARG A 502 -19.23 -17.64 11.13
C ARG A 502 -19.05 -18.35 12.48
N VAL A 503 -19.08 -17.65 13.62
CA VAL A 503 -19.00 -18.29 14.94
C VAL A 503 -20.30 -19.03 15.27
N LYS A 504 -21.46 -18.47 14.94
CA LYS A 504 -22.74 -19.15 15.16
C LYS A 504 -22.95 -20.40 14.29
N GLU A 505 -22.44 -20.39 13.06
CA GLU A 505 -22.56 -21.52 12.13
C GLU A 505 -21.53 -22.64 12.40
N ALA A 506 -20.41 -22.33 13.05
CA ALA A 506 -19.35 -23.30 13.36
C ALA A 506 -19.46 -23.95 14.76
N MET A 507 -20.45 -23.56 15.58
CA MET A 507 -20.71 -24.22 16.87
C MET A 507 -21.64 -25.42 16.67
N PRO A 508 -21.35 -26.61 17.26
CA PRO A 508 -22.30 -27.70 17.25
C PRO A 508 -23.57 -27.26 17.97
N THR A 509 -24.73 -27.40 17.32
CA THR A 509 -26.04 -27.12 17.91
C THR A 509 -26.22 -27.97 19.15
N GLN A 510 -26.09 -27.37 20.33
CA GLN A 510 -26.60 -27.97 21.55
C GLN A 510 -28.14 -27.99 21.45
N ALA A 511 -28.73 -29.14 21.77
CA ALA A 511 -30.17 -29.29 21.86
C ALA A 511 -30.75 -28.20 22.79
N PRO A 512 -31.89 -27.59 22.44
CA PRO A 512 -32.44 -26.50 23.23
C PRO A 512 -32.75 -26.99 24.65
N ALA A 513 -32.09 -26.40 25.63
CA ALA A 513 -32.46 -26.54 27.03
C ALA A 513 -33.87 -25.97 27.20
N ALA A 514 -34.70 -26.71 27.95
CA ALA A 514 -36.09 -26.37 28.24
C ALA A 514 -36.24 -24.92 28.70
N GLY A 515 -37.22 -24.24 28.11
CA GLY A 515 -37.40 -22.81 28.21
C GLY A 515 -37.58 -22.27 29.63
N VAL A 516 -37.00 -21.10 29.84
CA VAL A 516 -37.49 -20.12 30.80
C VAL A 516 -38.01 -18.95 29.95
N PRO A 517 -39.30 -18.58 30.03
CA PRO A 517 -39.84 -17.53 29.19
C PRO A 517 -39.22 -16.18 29.60
N ALA A 518 -38.49 -15.57 28.68
CA ALA A 518 -38.00 -14.21 28.82
C ALA A 518 -39.17 -13.24 28.57
N ASN A 519 -39.67 -12.63 29.64
CA ASN A 519 -40.44 -11.39 29.66
C ASN A 519 -41.49 -11.23 28.55
N ASP A 520 -42.61 -11.93 28.72
CA ASP A 520 -43.91 -11.46 28.21
C ASP A 520 -44.23 -10.11 28.88
N VAL A 521 -44.03 -9.02 28.15
CA VAL A 521 -44.66 -7.75 28.51
C VAL A 521 -46.12 -7.85 28.10
N ALA A 522 -46.97 -8.06 29.10
CA ALA A 522 -48.42 -8.14 28.97
C ALA A 522 -49.00 -6.90 28.29
N SER A 523 -50.06 -7.11 27.51
CA SER A 523 -50.85 -6.14 26.75
C SER A 523 -51.63 -5.11 27.59
N THR A 524 -51.27 -4.92 28.86
CA THR A 524 -51.99 -4.07 29.83
C THR A 524 -51.38 -2.69 30.08
N GLU A 525 -50.25 -2.34 29.47
CA GLU A 525 -49.64 -0.99 29.60
C GLU A 525 -50.04 0.02 28.50
N LEU A 526 -50.96 -0.34 27.60
CA LEU A 526 -51.38 0.53 26.49
C LEU A 526 -52.60 1.42 26.80
N ALA A 527 -53.26 1.26 27.94
CA ALA A 527 -54.43 2.05 28.34
C ALA A 527 -54.07 3.36 29.07
N THR A 528 -52.81 3.57 29.45
CA THR A 528 -52.36 4.70 30.29
C THR A 528 -51.73 5.84 29.50
N HIS A 529 -51.62 5.74 28.17
CA HIS A 529 -50.99 6.76 27.32
C HIS A 529 -52.02 7.66 26.62
N PRO A 530 -51.83 9.00 26.63
CA PRO A 530 -52.74 9.93 25.95
C PRO A 530 -52.72 9.73 24.41
N PRO A 531 -53.86 9.96 23.72
CA PRO A 531 -53.91 9.95 22.26
C PRO A 531 -52.91 10.97 21.67
N GLY A 532 -51.98 10.49 20.83
CA GLY A 532 -50.95 11.34 20.19
C GLY A 532 -49.53 11.22 20.75
N CYS A 533 -49.26 10.30 21.68
CA CYS A 533 -47.92 10.10 22.26
C CYS A 533 -46.88 9.61 21.22
N THR A 534 -45.69 10.23 21.21
CA THR A 534 -44.57 9.96 20.28
C THR A 534 -43.43 9.14 20.89
N CYS A 535 -43.66 8.45 22.01
CA CYS A 535 -42.60 7.67 22.67
C CYS A 535 -42.12 6.48 21.80
N ALA A 536 -40.88 6.05 22.04
CA ALA A 536 -40.20 5.02 21.25
C ALA A 536 -40.99 3.70 21.17
N VAL A 537 -41.74 3.37 22.23
CA VAL A 537 -42.61 2.18 22.29
C VAL A 537 -43.74 2.25 21.26
N HIS A 538 -44.36 3.42 21.08
CA HIS A 538 -45.47 3.61 20.15
C HIS A 538 -45.01 3.63 18.67
N LEU A 539 -43.81 4.15 18.41
CA LEU A 539 -43.16 4.13 17.09
C LEU A 539 -42.81 2.71 16.64
N ALA A 540 -42.40 1.84 17.58
CA ALA A 540 -42.09 0.45 17.29
C ALA A 540 -43.35 -0.36 16.92
N TYR A 541 -44.51 -0.07 17.54
CA TYR A 541 -45.76 -0.79 17.27
C TYR A 541 -46.41 -0.39 15.93
N ARG A 542 -46.41 0.90 15.57
CA ARG A 542 -46.90 1.37 14.26
C ARG A 542 -46.14 0.74 13.09
N LYS A 543 -44.84 0.52 13.23
CA LYS A 543 -44.02 -0.18 12.22
C LYS A 543 -44.37 -1.67 12.08
N LYS A 544 -44.93 -2.29 13.12
CA LYS A 544 -45.34 -3.70 13.11
C LYS A 544 -46.74 -3.88 12.51
N ALA A 545 -47.67 -2.96 12.79
CA ALA A 545 -49.01 -2.96 12.21
C ALA A 545 -49.06 -2.56 10.72
N ALA A 546 -48.06 -1.81 10.23
CA ALA A 546 -47.92 -1.51 8.80
C ALA A 546 -47.27 -2.63 7.97
N ARG A 547 -46.91 -3.75 8.62
CA ARG A 547 -46.26 -4.93 8.00
C ARG A 547 -47.05 -6.23 8.21
N ALA A 548 -48.26 -6.14 8.74
CA ALA A 548 -49.29 -7.18 8.71
C ALA A 548 -50.42 -6.66 7.81
#